data_AF-A0A368KQ45-F1
#
_entry.id   AF-A0A368KQ45-F1
#
_cell.length_a   1.000
_cell.length_b   1.000
_cell.length_c   1.000
_cell.angle_alpha   90.00
_cell.angle_beta   90.00
_cell.angle_gamma   90.00
#
_symmetry.space_group_name_H-M   'P 1'
#
loop_
_entity.id
_entity.type
_entity.pdbx_description
1 polymer ?
#
loop_
_entity_poly.entity_id
_entity_poly.type
_entity_poly.pdbx_seq_one_letter_code
_entity_poly.pdbx_strand_id
1 'polypeptide(L)'
;MNTNPFESPVAITQVDDLGETSPQLVAARRTAVFSVRAAILILLVAGLFNYYAFDQVVVTDVVAPRFQTTVRVTNLTGMVAITLVAWFLFVPALEVLGRMLRHLSGEKTPVAAWNESLYRSLRLAVYFAIPGAILWGIWVIGFYFVHLNFMVLSIAVGVPAHLLAAGLYLPLLFRWYLLARSKSEP
;
A
#
# COMPACT_ATOMS: atom_id res chain seq x y z
N MET A 1 -26.14 36.40 33.72
CA MET A 1 -25.98 35.15 32.95
C MET A 1 -26.77 35.34 31.67
N ASN A 2 -26.07 35.45 30.54
CA ASN A 2 -26.66 35.76 29.24
C ASN A 2 -26.51 34.53 28.34
N THR A 3 -27.44 33.59 28.43
CA THR A 3 -27.50 32.43 27.53
C THR A 3 -28.49 32.77 26.43
N ASN A 4 -27.96 33.05 25.24
CA ASN A 4 -28.75 33.32 24.05
C ASN A 4 -29.54 32.06 23.65
N PRO A 5 -30.88 32.09 23.65
CA PRO A 5 -31.71 30.91 23.33
C PRO A 5 -31.76 30.59 21.82
N PHE A 6 -31.10 31.39 20.98
CA PHE A 6 -31.07 31.22 19.52
C PHE A 6 -29.73 30.65 18.99
N GLU A 7 -28.84 30.19 19.86
CA GLU A 7 -27.66 29.43 19.42
C GLU A 7 -28.10 28.09 18.84
N SER A 8 -28.12 28.02 17.51
CA SER A 8 -28.39 26.80 16.76
C SER A 8 -27.39 25.70 17.17
N PRO A 9 -27.80 24.43 17.37
CA PRO A 9 -26.93 23.33 17.80
C PRO A 9 -25.85 22.89 16.77
N VAL A 10 -25.48 23.76 15.84
CA VAL A 10 -24.55 23.50 14.72
C VAL A 10 -23.08 23.72 15.12
N ALA A 11 -22.79 24.11 16.37
CA ALA A 11 -21.41 24.31 16.82
C ALA A 11 -20.60 23.01 17.01
N ILE A 12 -21.23 21.82 17.00
CA ILE A 12 -20.54 20.54 17.21
C ILE A 12 -20.09 19.89 15.88
N THR A 13 -20.64 20.32 14.74
CA THR A 13 -20.32 19.71 13.42
C THR A 13 -19.06 20.31 12.77
N GLN A 14 -18.54 21.44 13.26
CA GLN A 14 -17.40 22.14 12.64
C GLN A 14 -16.01 21.63 13.07
N VAL A 15 -15.92 20.80 14.11
CA VAL A 15 -14.63 20.29 14.61
C VAL A 15 -14.12 19.09 13.80
N ASP A 16 -15.01 18.37 13.10
CA ASP A 16 -14.61 17.21 12.28
C ASP A 16 -13.96 17.60 10.94
N ASP A 17 -14.28 18.77 10.37
CA ASP A 17 -13.75 19.21 9.06
C ASP A 17 -12.42 19.99 9.15
N LEU A 18 -12.17 20.71 10.24
CA LEU A 18 -10.94 21.53 10.37
C LEU A 18 -9.67 20.68 10.60
N GLY A 19 -9.82 19.41 11.01
CA GLY A 19 -8.71 18.48 11.24
C GLY A 19 -8.05 17.97 9.97
N GLU A 20 -8.80 17.82 8.87
CA GLU A 20 -8.26 17.36 7.58
C GLU A 20 -7.33 18.41 6.92
N THR A 21 -7.54 19.69 7.23
CA THR A 21 -6.77 20.83 6.70
C THR A 21 -5.58 21.26 7.55
N SER A 22 -5.26 20.54 8.63
CA SER A 22 -4.10 20.92 9.46
C SER A 22 -2.80 20.86 8.62
N PRO A 23 -1.94 21.89 8.65
CA PRO A 23 -0.68 21.89 7.88
C PRO A 23 0.20 20.67 8.14
N GLN A 24 0.15 20.13 9.36
CA GLN A 24 0.88 18.93 9.76
C GLN A 24 0.37 17.66 9.05
N LEU A 25 -0.95 17.50 8.92
CA LEU A 25 -1.54 16.34 8.24
C LEU A 25 -1.25 16.38 6.73
N VAL A 26 -1.32 17.57 6.11
CA VAL A 26 -0.95 17.77 4.70
C VAL A 26 0.52 17.41 4.46
N ALA A 27 1.43 17.87 5.33
CA ALA A 27 2.84 17.52 5.25
C ALA A 27 3.04 16.00 5.42
N ALA A 28 2.37 15.38 6.39
CA ALA A 28 2.47 13.95 6.64
C ALA A 28 1.98 13.11 5.46
N ARG A 29 0.87 13.51 4.84
CA ARG A 29 0.34 12.90 3.62
C ARG A 29 1.35 13.00 2.47
N ARG A 30 1.94 14.18 2.26
CA ARG A 30 2.95 14.37 1.20
C ARG A 30 4.15 13.44 1.39
N THR A 31 4.65 13.30 2.61
CA THR A 31 5.73 12.34 2.91
C THR A 31 5.30 10.90 2.65
N ALA A 32 4.11 10.50 3.10
CA ALA A 32 3.59 9.15 2.87
C ALA A 32 3.44 8.82 1.38
N VAL A 33 2.86 9.75 0.59
CA VAL A 33 2.73 9.60 -0.87
C VAL A 33 4.11 9.48 -1.53
N PHE A 34 5.07 10.30 -1.12
CA PHE A 34 6.44 10.21 -1.62
C PHE A 34 7.06 8.84 -1.29
N SER A 35 6.96 8.37 -0.05
CA SER A 35 7.46 7.06 0.36
C SER A 35 6.82 5.92 -0.44
N VAL A 36 5.51 5.95 -0.65
CA VAL A 36 4.79 4.94 -1.46
C VAL A 36 5.27 4.98 -2.91
N ARG A 37 5.43 6.16 -3.50
CA ARG A 37 5.93 6.31 -4.88
C ARG A 37 7.35 5.78 -5.03
N ALA A 38 8.24 6.10 -4.10
CA ALA A 38 9.59 5.56 -4.07
C ALA A 38 9.57 4.02 -3.92
N ALA A 39 8.72 3.48 -3.06
CA ALA A 39 8.53 2.04 -2.93
C ALA A 39 8.05 1.38 -4.24
N ILE A 40 7.09 2.00 -4.94
CA ILE A 40 6.62 1.55 -6.25
C ILE A 40 7.76 1.53 -7.26
N LEU A 41 8.59 2.58 -7.33
CA LEU A 41 9.74 2.60 -8.25
C LEU A 41 10.75 1.50 -7.96
N ILE A 42 11.06 1.25 -6.68
CA ILE A 42 11.98 0.19 -6.26
C ILE A 42 11.43 -1.19 -6.69
N LEU A 43 10.15 -1.44 -6.41
CA LEU A 43 9.50 -2.70 -6.79
C LEU A 43 9.31 -2.83 -8.30
N LEU A 44 9.14 -1.72 -9.02
CA LEU A 44 9.07 -1.72 -10.49
C LEU A 44 10.38 -2.16 -11.13
N VAL A 45 11.54 -1.78 -10.57
CA VAL A 45 12.83 -2.31 -11.05
C VAL A 45 12.88 -3.83 -10.92
N ALA A 46 12.44 -4.38 -9.80
CA ALA A 46 12.35 -5.83 -9.61
C ALA A 46 11.33 -6.49 -10.56
N GLY A 47 10.20 -5.81 -10.82
CA GLY A 47 9.20 -6.23 -11.79
C GLY A 47 9.73 -6.25 -13.23
N LEU A 48 10.49 -5.24 -13.63
CA LEU A 48 11.17 -5.16 -14.93
C LEU A 48 12.20 -6.27 -15.10
N PHE A 49 12.96 -6.56 -14.04
CA PHE A 49 13.89 -7.69 -14.05
C PHE A 49 13.17 -9.03 -14.22
N ASN A 50 12.04 -9.24 -13.54
CA ASN A 50 11.20 -10.42 -13.73
C ASN A 50 10.64 -10.49 -15.16
N TYR A 51 10.15 -9.38 -15.72
CA TYR A 51 9.69 -9.32 -17.10
C TYR A 51 10.81 -9.74 -18.06
N TYR A 52 12.02 -9.20 -17.89
CA TYR A 52 13.18 -9.57 -18.70
C TYR A 52 13.49 -11.07 -18.61
N ALA A 53 13.57 -11.62 -17.41
CA ALA A 53 13.85 -13.04 -17.20
C ALA A 53 12.76 -13.94 -17.82
N PHE A 54 11.49 -13.58 -17.63
CA PHE A 54 10.36 -14.28 -18.24
C PHE A 54 10.39 -14.20 -19.77
N ASP A 55 10.71 -13.04 -20.35
CA ASP A 55 10.79 -12.88 -21.79
C ASP A 55 11.90 -13.74 -22.42
N GLN A 56 13.08 -13.73 -21.79
CA GLN A 56 14.23 -14.49 -22.24
C GLN A 56 13.98 -16.00 -22.12
N VAL A 57 13.52 -16.48 -20.96
CA VAL A 57 13.47 -17.92 -20.65
C VAL A 57 12.16 -18.58 -21.06
N VAL A 58 11.04 -17.85 -21.06
CA VAL A 58 9.71 -18.43 -21.33
C VAL A 58 9.18 -17.98 -22.67
N VAL A 59 9.14 -16.67 -22.94
CA VAL A 59 8.52 -16.18 -24.18
C VAL A 59 9.33 -16.60 -25.40
N THR A 60 10.65 -16.47 -25.35
CA THR A 60 11.51 -16.78 -26.50
C THR A 60 11.58 -18.29 -26.76
N ASP A 61 11.71 -19.10 -25.71
CA ASP A 61 12.00 -20.53 -25.85
C ASP A 61 10.77 -21.45 -25.81
N VAL A 62 9.69 -21.04 -25.14
CA VAL A 62 8.52 -21.91 -24.88
C VAL A 62 7.28 -21.46 -25.67
N VAL A 63 7.08 -20.15 -25.85
CA VAL A 63 5.88 -19.62 -26.50
C VAL A 63 6.02 -19.65 -28.02
N ALA A 64 5.00 -20.19 -28.71
CA ALA A 64 4.99 -20.24 -30.17
C ALA A 64 5.15 -18.83 -30.79
N PRO A 65 5.97 -18.66 -31.86
CA PRO A 65 6.35 -17.34 -32.38
C PRO A 65 5.18 -16.38 -32.66
N ARG A 66 4.07 -16.90 -33.17
CA ARG A 66 2.86 -16.11 -33.47
C ARG A 66 2.21 -15.45 -32.26
N PHE A 67 2.47 -15.95 -31.05
CA PHE A 67 1.88 -15.43 -29.80
C PHE A 67 2.86 -14.61 -28.96
N GLN A 68 4.16 -14.62 -29.27
CA GLN A 68 5.18 -13.94 -28.46
C GLN A 68 4.90 -12.44 -28.33
N THR A 69 4.57 -11.77 -29.43
CA THR A 69 4.23 -10.34 -29.42
C THR A 69 3.02 -10.05 -28.54
N THR A 70 1.96 -10.86 -28.63
CA THR A 70 0.75 -10.68 -27.82
C THR A 70 1.06 -10.82 -26.33
N VAL A 71 1.87 -11.82 -25.94
CA VAL A 71 2.28 -12.03 -24.55
C VAL A 71 3.10 -10.86 -24.03
N ARG A 72 4.09 -10.38 -24.79
CA ARG A 72 4.91 -9.20 -24.44
C ARG A 72 4.07 -7.96 -24.22
N VAL A 73 3.20 -7.64 -25.19
CA VAL A 73 2.33 -6.47 -25.13
C VAL A 73 1.39 -6.56 -23.94
N THR A 74 0.80 -7.73 -23.70
CA THR A 74 -0.13 -7.94 -22.58
C THR A 74 0.57 -7.73 -21.24
N ASN A 75 1.77 -8.30 -21.07
CA ASN A 75 2.52 -8.23 -19.83
C ASN A 75 3.01 -6.79 -19.54
N LEU A 76 3.58 -6.11 -20.56
CA LEU A 76 3.97 -4.70 -20.44
C LEU A 76 2.76 -3.80 -20.14
N THR A 77 1.65 -3.98 -20.84
CA THR A 77 0.42 -3.20 -20.61
C THR A 77 -0.09 -3.41 -19.20
N GLY A 78 -0.11 -4.66 -18.72
CA GLY A 78 -0.51 -5.01 -17.36
C GLY A 78 0.41 -4.35 -16.31
N MET A 79 1.73 -4.43 -16.50
CA MET A 79 2.69 -3.81 -15.59
C MET A 79 2.53 -2.28 -15.55
N VAL A 80 2.35 -1.63 -16.71
CA VAL A 80 2.09 -0.18 -16.79
C VAL A 80 0.77 0.17 -16.10
N ALA A 81 -0.30 -0.57 -16.37
CA ALA A 81 -1.62 -0.34 -15.78
C ALA A 81 -1.59 -0.48 -14.25
N ILE A 82 -1.01 -1.57 -13.72
CA ILE A 82 -0.86 -1.79 -12.27
C ILE A 82 -0.02 -0.69 -11.65
N THR A 83 1.09 -0.30 -12.28
CA THR A 83 1.96 0.78 -11.79
C THR A 83 1.21 2.10 -11.71
N LEU A 84 0.46 2.48 -12.76
CA LEU A 84 -0.32 3.71 -12.77
C LEU A 84 -1.44 3.70 -11.73
N VAL A 85 -2.18 2.58 -11.62
CA VAL A 85 -3.22 2.40 -10.60
C VAL A 85 -2.62 2.55 -9.20
N ALA A 86 -1.50 1.88 -8.91
CA ALA A 86 -0.82 2.02 -7.62
C ALA A 86 -0.31 3.45 -7.38
N TRP A 87 0.22 4.10 -8.41
CA TRP A 87 0.81 5.44 -8.31
C TRP A 87 -0.20 6.52 -7.93
N PHE A 88 -1.41 6.43 -8.48
CA PHE A 88 -2.45 7.44 -8.31
C PHE A 88 -3.49 7.04 -7.25
N LEU A 89 -3.85 5.76 -7.15
CA LEU A 89 -4.98 5.30 -6.34
C LEU A 89 -4.60 4.62 -5.04
N PHE A 90 -3.35 4.19 -4.82
CA PHE A 90 -3.00 3.41 -3.63
C PHE A 90 -3.28 4.18 -2.32
N VAL A 91 -2.76 5.40 -2.19
CA VAL A 91 -2.98 6.20 -0.96
C VAL A 91 -4.45 6.63 -0.83
N PRO A 92 -5.12 7.19 -1.86
CA PRO A 92 -6.54 7.53 -1.78
C PRO A 92 -7.44 6.34 -1.45
N ALA A 93 -7.16 5.15 -1.99
CA ALA A 93 -7.94 3.95 -1.69
C ALA A 93 -7.81 3.55 -0.22
N LEU A 94 -6.61 3.65 0.36
CA LEU A 94 -6.40 3.39 1.79
C LEU A 94 -7.05 4.44 2.69
N GLU A 95 -7.07 5.71 2.28
CA GLU A 95 -7.80 6.79 2.97
C GLU A 95 -9.32 6.49 2.98
N VAL A 96 -9.88 6.08 1.84
CA VAL A 96 -11.29 5.65 1.74
C VAL A 96 -11.56 4.43 2.62
N LEU A 97 -10.70 3.41 2.56
CA LEU A 97 -10.84 2.21 3.39
C LEU A 97 -10.80 2.56 4.88
N GLY A 98 -9.88 3.42 5.31
CA GLY A 98 -9.81 3.90 6.69
C GLY A 98 -11.09 4.60 7.14
N ARG A 99 -11.67 5.46 6.28
CA ARG A 99 -12.96 6.12 6.55
C ARG A 99 -14.12 5.12 6.62
N MET A 100 -14.16 4.12 5.75
CA MET A 100 -15.18 3.06 5.79
C MET A 100 -15.07 2.25 7.09
N LEU A 101 -13.86 1.83 7.48
CA LEU A 101 -13.63 1.07 8.71
C LEU A 101 -14.03 1.90 9.94
N ARG A 102 -13.63 3.18 10.00
CA ARG A 102 -14.07 4.10 11.06
C ARG A 102 -15.60 4.18 11.16
N HIS A 103 -16.28 4.30 10.02
CA HIS A 103 -17.74 4.40 9.98
C HIS A 103 -18.40 3.11 10.50
N LEU A 104 -17.89 1.94 10.09
CA LEU A 104 -18.37 0.64 10.56
C LEU A 104 -18.12 0.41 12.05
N SER A 105 -17.04 0.99 12.61
CA SER A 105 -16.76 0.93 14.04
C SER A 105 -17.67 1.83 14.89
N GLY A 106 -18.53 2.68 14.28
CA GLY A 106 -19.44 3.57 15.01
C GLY A 106 -18.72 4.66 15.80
N GLU A 107 -17.50 4.98 15.42
CA GLU A 107 -16.55 5.71 16.27
C GLU A 107 -16.63 7.23 16.19
N LYS A 108 -16.38 7.87 17.34
CA LYS A 108 -16.33 9.34 17.49
C LYS A 108 -14.90 9.90 17.44
N THR A 109 -13.91 9.11 17.06
CA THR A 109 -12.55 9.61 16.81
C THR A 109 -12.52 10.45 15.53
N PRO A 110 -11.78 11.56 15.48
CA PRO A 110 -11.69 12.39 14.28
C PRO A 110 -11.06 11.63 13.10
N VAL A 111 -11.51 11.91 11.87
CA VAL A 111 -10.93 11.31 10.64
C VAL A 111 -9.43 11.59 10.54
N ALA A 112 -8.99 12.77 10.99
CA ALA A 112 -7.59 13.17 11.00
C ALA A 112 -6.67 12.18 11.73
N ALA A 113 -7.11 11.61 12.86
CA ALA A 113 -6.32 10.65 13.62
C ALA A 113 -6.13 9.31 12.88
N TRP A 114 -7.18 8.85 12.19
CA TRP A 114 -7.14 7.64 11.36
C TRP A 114 -6.23 7.82 10.13
N ASN A 115 -6.27 8.99 9.52
CA ASN A 115 -5.40 9.35 8.39
C ASN A 115 -3.94 9.52 8.85
N GLU A 116 -3.70 10.12 10.01
CA GLU A 116 -2.37 10.24 10.58
C GLU A 116 -1.73 8.87 10.84
N SER A 117 -2.48 7.93 11.43
CA SER A 117 -1.97 6.58 11.66
C SER A 117 -1.63 5.86 10.35
N LEU A 118 -2.44 6.06 9.31
CA LEU A 118 -2.17 5.58 7.95
C LEU A 118 -0.86 6.17 7.41
N TYR A 119 -0.72 7.49 7.38
CA TYR A 119 0.47 8.14 6.85
C TYR A 119 1.74 7.75 7.60
N ARG A 120 1.66 7.61 8.93
CA ARG A 120 2.78 7.17 9.75
C ARG A 120 3.25 5.75 9.37
N SER A 121 2.32 4.84 9.06
CA SER A 121 2.67 3.49 8.61
C SER A 121 3.24 3.50 7.18
N LEU A 122 2.65 4.27 6.28
CA LEU A 122 3.09 4.36 4.88
C LEU A 122 4.47 5.01 4.69
N ARG A 123 4.92 5.87 5.61
CA ARG A 123 6.28 6.43 5.58
C ARG A 123 7.36 5.35 5.54
N LEU A 124 7.09 4.19 6.13
CA LEU A 124 8.04 3.08 6.18
C LEU A 124 8.05 2.23 4.90
N ALA A 125 7.15 2.46 3.95
CA ALA A 125 7.00 1.61 2.76
C ALA A 125 8.31 1.43 1.97
N VAL A 126 9.15 2.47 1.87
CA VAL A 126 10.47 2.37 1.20
C VAL A 126 11.38 1.34 1.86
N TYR A 127 11.41 1.31 3.20
CA TYR A 127 12.25 0.37 3.95
C TYR A 127 11.78 -1.07 3.80
N PHE A 128 10.50 -1.31 3.55
CA PHE A 128 9.96 -2.63 3.23
C PHE A 128 10.15 -2.99 1.74
N ALA A 129 10.10 -2.01 0.85
CA ALA A 129 10.25 -2.23 -0.58
C ALA A 129 11.66 -2.72 -0.97
N ILE A 130 12.71 -2.24 -0.30
CA ILE A 130 14.09 -2.66 -0.56
C ILE A 130 14.30 -4.17 -0.34
N PRO A 131 14.11 -4.73 0.88
CA PRO A 131 14.22 -6.16 1.10
C PRO A 131 13.19 -6.94 0.28
N GLY A 132 12.01 -6.38 0.00
CA GLY A 132 11.02 -7.00 -0.88
C GLY A 132 11.54 -7.18 -2.31
N ALA A 133 12.18 -6.15 -2.88
CA ALA A 133 12.82 -6.20 -4.18
C ALA A 133 13.99 -7.18 -4.22
N ILE A 134 14.78 -7.26 -3.14
CA ILE A 134 15.87 -8.24 -3.02
C ILE A 134 15.33 -9.67 -3.01
N LEU A 135 14.33 -9.95 -2.17
CA LEU A 135 13.66 -11.25 -2.11
C LEU A 135 13.08 -11.62 -3.47
N TRP A 136 12.45 -10.66 -4.16
CA TRP A 136 11.95 -10.88 -5.51
C TRP A 136 13.07 -11.17 -6.52
N GLY A 137 14.20 -10.47 -6.42
CA GLY A 137 15.38 -10.77 -7.23
C GLY A 137 15.91 -12.19 -7.01
N ILE A 138 15.99 -12.63 -5.75
CA ILE A 138 16.38 -14.00 -5.39
C ILE A 138 15.40 -15.00 -6.00
N TRP A 139 14.09 -14.71 -5.94
CA TRP A 139 13.07 -15.55 -6.58
C TRP A 139 13.32 -15.69 -8.08
N VAL A 140 13.46 -14.57 -8.78
CA VAL A 140 13.65 -14.54 -10.24
C VAL A 140 14.92 -15.29 -10.64
N ILE A 141 16.04 -15.04 -9.95
CA ILE A 141 17.31 -15.73 -10.20
C ILE A 141 17.17 -17.23 -9.97
N GLY A 142 16.66 -17.60 -8.79
CA GLY A 142 16.50 -19.00 -8.40
C GLY A 142 15.58 -19.77 -9.35
N PHE A 143 14.48 -19.15 -9.78
CA PHE A 143 13.48 -19.82 -10.59
C PHE A 143 13.88 -19.93 -12.06
N TYR A 144 14.27 -18.81 -12.69
CA TYR A 144 14.51 -18.79 -14.14
C TYR A 144 15.91 -19.24 -14.54
N PHE A 145 16.94 -18.95 -13.75
CA PHE A 145 18.34 -19.16 -14.15
C PHE A 145 19.01 -20.33 -13.43
N VAL A 146 18.62 -20.60 -12.19
CA VAL A 146 19.17 -21.72 -11.39
C VAL A 146 18.24 -22.95 -11.41
N HIS A 147 16.99 -22.77 -11.85
CA HIS A 147 15.96 -23.82 -11.91
C HIS A 147 15.72 -24.52 -10.56
N LEU A 148 15.75 -23.74 -9.47
CA LEU A 148 15.42 -24.24 -8.15
C LEU A 148 13.95 -24.68 -8.08
N ASN A 149 13.69 -25.70 -7.26
CA ASN A 149 12.35 -26.22 -7.06
C ASN A 149 11.41 -25.12 -6.51
N PHE A 150 10.22 -25.02 -7.11
CA PHE A 150 9.22 -24.02 -6.76
C PHE A 150 8.84 -24.03 -5.27
N MET A 151 8.70 -25.21 -4.66
CA MET A 151 8.33 -25.33 -3.24
C MET A 151 9.44 -24.79 -2.34
N VAL A 152 10.70 -25.06 -2.68
CA VAL A 152 11.86 -24.55 -1.93
C VAL A 152 11.90 -23.03 -1.99
N LEU A 153 11.74 -22.44 -3.18
CA LEU A 153 11.68 -20.97 -3.33
C LEU A 153 10.47 -20.37 -2.61
N SER A 154 9.30 -21.02 -2.69
CA SER A 154 8.07 -20.59 -2.00
C SER A 154 8.27 -20.47 -0.49
N ILE A 155 8.96 -21.44 0.11
CA ILE A 155 9.26 -21.41 1.54
C ILE A 155 10.36 -20.37 1.84
N ALA A 156 11.50 -20.45 1.14
CA ALA A 156 12.69 -19.66 1.45
C ALA A 156 12.51 -18.16 1.17
N VAL A 157 11.69 -17.80 0.19
CA VAL A 157 11.49 -16.41 -0.25
C VAL A 157 10.05 -15.96 -0.05
N GLY A 158 9.07 -16.81 -0.39
CA GLY A 158 7.65 -16.46 -0.28
C GLY A 158 7.22 -16.20 1.16
N VAL A 159 7.60 -17.05 2.12
CA VAL A 159 7.26 -16.82 3.54
C VAL A 159 7.87 -15.52 4.07
N PRO A 160 9.18 -15.24 3.92
CA PRO A 160 9.73 -13.93 4.29
C PRO A 160 9.06 -12.74 3.60
N ALA A 161 8.71 -12.85 2.31
CA ALA A 161 8.03 -11.78 1.58
C ALA A 161 6.64 -11.47 2.19
N HIS A 162 5.88 -12.50 2.57
CA HIS A 162 4.61 -12.32 3.26
C HIS A 162 4.77 -11.71 4.65
N LEU A 163 5.77 -12.15 5.43
CA LEU A 163 6.08 -11.56 6.74
C LEU A 163 6.49 -10.09 6.62
N LEU A 164 7.26 -9.76 5.58
CA LEU A 164 7.68 -8.40 5.29
C LEU A 164 6.48 -7.51 4.94
N ALA A 165 5.55 -8.00 4.10
CA ALA A 165 4.30 -7.31 3.82
C ALA A 165 3.44 -7.13 5.09
N ALA A 166 3.38 -8.15 5.95
CA ALA A 166 2.70 -8.10 7.24
C ALA A 166 3.27 -7.02 8.17
N GLY A 167 4.59 -6.80 8.12
CA GLY A 167 5.23 -5.70 8.84
C GLY A 167 4.71 -4.31 8.44
N LEU A 168 4.11 -4.14 7.26
CA LEU A 168 3.50 -2.88 6.82
C LEU A 168 2.03 -2.76 7.26
N TYR A 169 1.22 -3.80 7.04
CA TYR A 169 -0.22 -3.72 7.29
C TYR A 169 -0.62 -4.02 8.75
N LEU A 170 0.09 -4.91 9.47
CA LEU A 170 -0.27 -5.24 10.86
C LEU A 170 -0.17 -4.04 11.80
N PRO A 171 0.89 -3.20 11.77
CA PRO A 171 0.94 -2.02 12.62
C PRO A 171 -0.15 -1.00 12.31
N LEU A 172 -0.57 -0.89 11.04
CA LEU A 172 -1.69 -0.05 10.64
C LEU A 172 -3.00 -0.56 11.22
N LEU A 173 -3.31 -1.84 11.01
CA LEU A 173 -4.53 -2.47 11.50
C LEU A 173 -4.60 -2.43 13.03
N PHE A 174 -3.47 -2.66 13.71
CA PHE A 174 -3.40 -2.57 15.17
C PHE A 174 -3.67 -1.14 15.67
N ARG A 175 -3.13 -0.11 15.02
CA ARG A 175 -3.41 1.29 15.39
C ARG A 175 -4.87 1.66 15.15
N TRP A 176 -5.45 1.25 14.02
CA TRP A 176 -6.87 1.45 13.76
C TRP A 176 -7.74 0.72 14.77
N TYR A 177 -7.37 -0.50 15.17
CA TYR A 177 -8.05 -1.23 16.24
C TYR A 177 -7.99 -0.50 17.59
N LEU A 178 -6.83 0.04 17.97
CA LEU A 178 -6.69 0.82 19.20
C LEU A 178 -7.51 2.12 19.16
N LEU A 179 -7.51 2.83 18.03
CA LEU A 179 -8.36 4.00 17.83
C LEU A 179 -9.84 3.63 17.96
N ALA A 180 -10.22 2.48 17.40
CA ALA A 180 -11.57 1.92 17.51
C ALA A 180 -11.93 1.36 18.89
N ARG A 181 -11.00 1.32 19.84
CA ARG A 181 -11.26 0.91 21.23
C ARG A 181 -11.18 2.06 22.24
N SER A 182 -10.49 3.15 21.89
CA SER A 182 -10.16 4.25 22.80
C SER A 182 -11.36 5.02 23.38
N LYS A 183 -12.60 4.73 22.97
CA LYS A 183 -13.84 5.32 23.52
C LYS A 183 -14.90 4.31 23.98
N SER A 184 -14.59 3.01 23.94
CA SER A 184 -15.50 1.95 24.41
C SER A 184 -15.35 1.60 25.90
N GLU A 185 -14.49 2.32 26.64
CA GLU A 185 -14.50 2.27 28.11
C GLU A 185 -15.53 3.29 28.63
N PRO A 186 -16.56 2.82 29.38
CA PRO A 186 -17.62 3.68 29.93
C PRO A 186 -17.14 4.65 31.01
#